data_AF-A0A965V7R8-F1
#
_entry.id   AF-A0A965V7R8-F1
#
_cell.length_a   1.000
_cell.length_b   1.000
_cell.length_c   1.000
_cell.angle_alpha   90.00
_cell.angle_beta   90.00
_cell.angle_gamma   90.00
#
_symmetry.space_group_name_H-M   'P 1'
#
loop_
_entity.id
_entity.type
_entity.pdbx_description
1 polymer ?
#
loop_
_entity_poly.entity_id
_entity_poly.type
_entity_poly.pdbx_seq_one_letter_code
_entity_poly.pdbx_strand_id
1 'polypeptide(L)'
;MTESSSHRNTSPSVQVIGIHVGGVANQKSSLVRARCTVREIRTGVSDRSLHSLVSKRISESLTGSALGVAGAQYDAESSDLKNSPLFWEAFSSELGPSANLDADTRLLETINDLGGAQIFCLDAPLTFPVCTICSRACRGVTFCPENQVREMIKLWEEEKEHEARRSRMPVPHTERLFEAYARRRYDHLGAGGSIDLESALSSNKAPLTARAHHLARRLKAIYPNAIIVETHPWLAAVGWALHCGFRLNHVGELRQPDSGRIARAGLLKKLELSKIAFRSASFMEDLFLELSDHVEIFAAAIAAMSGWGLVNGLCDIQPVFVDQGLADPLQGWALVPRELATYGWGH
;
A
#
# COMPACT_ATOMS: atom_id res chain seq x y z
N MET A 1 10.31 32.68 -41.69
CA MET A 1 10.63 31.45 -40.94
C MET A 1 9.94 31.53 -39.60
N THR A 2 8.76 30.95 -39.48
CA THR A 2 8.01 30.83 -38.23
C THR A 2 8.41 29.52 -37.59
N GLU A 3 9.23 29.59 -36.52
CA GLU A 3 9.50 28.45 -35.66
C GLU A 3 8.18 28.03 -35.01
N SER A 4 7.60 26.92 -35.47
CA SER A 4 6.48 26.30 -34.77
C SER A 4 7.01 25.75 -33.45
N SER A 5 6.75 26.45 -32.34
CA SER A 5 6.96 25.91 -31.01
C SER A 5 6.07 24.69 -30.84
N SER A 6 6.62 23.51 -31.12
CA SER A 6 5.97 22.25 -30.82
C SER A 6 5.78 22.17 -29.31
N HIS A 7 4.57 22.51 -28.85
CA HIS A 7 4.15 22.22 -27.50
C HIS A 7 4.18 20.70 -27.35
N ARG A 8 5.29 20.19 -26.80
CA ARG A 8 5.38 18.77 -26.44
C ARG A 8 4.36 18.56 -25.33
N ASN A 9 3.27 17.87 -25.66
CA ASN A 9 2.32 17.39 -24.66
C ASN A 9 3.09 16.49 -23.69
N THR A 10 3.39 17.02 -22.51
CA THR A 10 3.94 16.23 -21.42
C THR A 10 2.86 15.24 -21.01
N SER A 11 3.20 13.95 -21.02
CA SER A 11 2.27 12.93 -20.52
C SER A 11 1.98 13.21 -19.05
N PRO A 12 0.72 13.11 -18.59
CA PRO A 12 0.39 13.35 -17.20
C PRO A 12 1.15 12.36 -16.31
N SER A 13 1.64 12.87 -15.18
CA SER A 13 2.35 12.07 -14.18
C SER A 13 1.53 11.98 -12.89
N VAL A 14 1.44 10.79 -12.32
CA VAL A 14 0.88 10.55 -11.00
C VAL A 14 2.02 10.44 -9.99
N GLN A 15 1.93 11.22 -8.92
CA GLN A 15 2.76 11.11 -7.73
C GLN A 15 2.07 10.22 -6.70
N VAL A 16 2.87 9.33 -6.11
CA VAL A 16 2.45 8.41 -5.06
C VAL A 16 3.40 8.59 -3.88
N ILE A 17 2.86 8.77 -2.68
CA ILE A 17 3.66 8.75 -1.44
C ILE A 17 3.26 7.52 -0.64
N GLY A 18 4.22 6.65 -0.40
CA GLY A 18 4.10 5.58 0.58
C GLY A 18 4.60 6.03 1.93
N ILE A 19 3.89 5.66 2.99
CA ILE A 19 4.12 6.10 4.36
C ILE A 19 4.21 4.87 5.26
N HIS A 20 5.36 4.70 5.89
CA HIS A 20 5.53 3.85 7.05
C HIS A 20 5.12 4.64 8.30
N VAL A 21 4.04 4.21 8.96
CA VAL A 21 3.52 4.83 10.18
C VAL A 21 4.28 4.26 11.37
N GLY A 22 5.14 5.08 11.98
CA GLY A 22 5.95 4.68 13.14
C GLY A 22 5.13 4.33 14.37
N GLY A 23 5.58 3.33 15.12
CA GLY A 23 4.96 2.86 16.36
C GLY A 23 4.96 3.90 17.49
N VAL A 24 4.17 3.66 18.53
CA VAL A 24 4.03 4.59 19.68
C VAL A 24 5.31 4.82 20.46
N ALA A 25 6.23 3.85 20.47
CA ALA A 25 7.46 3.94 21.26
C ALA A 25 8.48 4.94 20.70
N ASN A 26 8.58 5.07 19.38
CA ASN A 26 9.54 5.96 18.72
C ASN A 26 8.86 7.07 17.90
N GLN A 27 7.60 6.89 17.51
CA GLN A 27 6.81 7.74 16.61
C GLN A 27 7.52 8.12 15.30
N LYS A 28 8.58 7.40 14.95
CA LYS A 28 9.42 7.68 13.78
C LYS A 28 8.76 7.12 12.53
N SER A 29 8.17 7.99 11.73
CA SER A 29 7.63 7.60 10.43
C SER A 29 8.71 7.70 9.35
N SER A 30 8.51 6.97 8.26
CA SER A 30 9.31 7.11 7.04
C SER A 30 8.39 7.28 5.86
N LEU A 31 8.83 7.97 4.82
CA LEU A 31 8.07 8.10 3.58
C LEU A 31 8.97 7.94 2.37
N VAL A 32 8.35 7.50 1.28
CA VAL A 32 8.97 7.43 -0.05
C VAL A 32 8.01 8.03 -1.05
N ARG A 33 8.48 9.06 -1.77
CA ARG A 33 7.78 9.65 -2.90
C ARG A 33 8.22 8.96 -4.17
N ALA A 34 7.25 8.57 -4.97
CA ALA A 34 7.44 7.97 -6.27
C ALA A 34 6.57 8.66 -7.32
N ARG A 35 6.98 8.55 -8.58
CA ARG A 35 6.28 9.10 -9.73
C ARG A 35 6.16 8.05 -10.83
N CYS A 36 5.05 8.09 -11.55
CA CYS A 36 4.87 7.34 -12.79
C CYS A 36 4.16 8.20 -13.82
N THR A 37 4.45 7.98 -15.09
CA THR A 37 3.67 8.56 -16.19
C THR A 37 2.45 7.69 -16.43
N VAL A 38 1.28 8.27 -16.68
CA VAL A 38 0.06 7.46 -16.85
C VAL A 38 -0.52 7.77 -18.22
N ARG A 39 -0.52 6.76 -19.11
CA ARG A 39 -1.21 6.85 -20.40
C ARG A 39 -2.70 6.56 -20.23
N GLU A 40 -3.02 5.59 -19.38
CA GLU A 40 -4.36 5.08 -19.12
C GLU A 40 -4.41 4.56 -17.68
N ILE A 41 -5.53 4.79 -16.98
CA ILE A 41 -5.77 4.24 -15.64
C ILE A 41 -6.47 2.89 -15.80
N ARG A 42 -5.82 1.80 -15.36
CA ARG A 42 -6.28 0.42 -15.59
C ARG A 42 -6.73 -0.30 -14.32
N THR A 43 -7.26 0.42 -13.35
CA THR A 43 -7.41 -0.05 -11.95
C THR A 43 -7.77 -1.53 -11.84
N GLY A 44 -7.15 -2.23 -10.87
CA GLY A 44 -7.35 -3.68 -10.72
C GLY A 44 -8.77 -4.09 -10.30
N VAL A 45 -9.67 -3.12 -10.11
CA VAL A 45 -10.99 -3.31 -9.55
C VAL A 45 -11.92 -4.02 -10.55
N SER A 46 -12.47 -5.15 -10.15
CA SER A 46 -13.42 -5.92 -10.97
C SER A 46 -14.79 -5.25 -11.10
N ASP A 47 -15.21 -4.50 -10.08
CA ASP A 47 -16.45 -3.73 -10.11
C ASP A 47 -16.30 -2.47 -10.99
N ARG A 48 -17.14 -2.36 -12.02
CA ARG A 48 -17.10 -1.24 -12.98
C ARG A 48 -17.40 0.11 -12.33
N SER A 49 -18.32 0.16 -11.37
CA SER A 49 -18.70 1.41 -10.70
C SER A 49 -17.56 1.94 -9.83
N LEU A 50 -16.88 1.05 -9.10
CA LEU A 50 -15.71 1.38 -8.31
C LEU A 50 -14.52 1.75 -9.20
N HIS A 51 -14.30 1.02 -10.31
CA HIS A 51 -13.29 1.39 -11.30
C HIS A 51 -13.53 2.82 -11.81
N SER A 52 -14.76 3.14 -12.24
CA SER A 52 -15.11 4.48 -12.71
C SER A 52 -14.90 5.55 -11.64
N LEU A 53 -15.22 5.27 -10.38
CA LEU A 53 -15.00 6.19 -9.26
C LEU A 53 -13.50 6.48 -9.03
N VAL A 54 -12.66 5.44 -9.00
CA VAL A 54 -11.21 5.57 -8.81
C VAL A 54 -10.60 6.35 -9.97
N SER A 55 -10.91 5.94 -11.20
CA SER A 55 -10.42 6.61 -12.40
C SER A 55 -10.82 8.07 -12.41
N LYS A 56 -12.08 8.39 -12.07
CA LYS A 56 -12.56 9.77 -11.94
C LYS A 56 -11.75 10.57 -10.92
N ARG A 57 -11.52 10.05 -9.70
CA ARG A 57 -10.76 10.79 -8.68
C ARG A 57 -9.31 11.01 -9.04
N ILE A 58 -8.65 10.00 -9.62
CA ILE A 58 -7.28 10.17 -10.13
C ILE A 58 -7.27 11.26 -11.20
N SER A 59 -8.18 11.20 -12.18
CA SER A 59 -8.29 12.24 -13.21
C SER A 59 -8.55 13.64 -12.64
N GLU A 60 -9.46 13.78 -11.69
CA GLU A 60 -9.75 15.06 -11.01
C GLU A 60 -8.51 15.59 -10.27
N SER A 61 -7.77 14.71 -9.58
CA SER A 61 -6.53 15.06 -8.88
C SER A 61 -5.40 15.50 -9.83
N LEU A 62 -5.38 14.95 -11.05
CA LEU A 62 -4.42 15.34 -12.10
C LEU A 62 -4.78 16.70 -12.70
N THR A 63 -6.07 16.97 -12.94
CA THR A 63 -6.52 18.23 -13.54
C THR A 63 -6.46 19.44 -12.60
N GLY A 64 -6.62 19.21 -11.29
CA GLY A 64 -6.61 20.27 -10.28
C GLY A 64 -5.22 20.63 -9.74
N SER A 65 -4.18 19.89 -10.13
CA SER A 65 -2.85 20.06 -9.58
C SER A 65 -2.09 21.21 -10.27
N ALA A 66 -2.02 22.36 -9.61
CA ALA A 66 -0.97 23.37 -9.81
C ALA A 66 0.42 22.86 -9.35
N LEU A 67 0.68 21.55 -9.45
CA LEU A 67 1.95 20.92 -9.08
C LEU A 67 2.84 20.94 -10.30
N GLY A 68 3.87 21.77 -10.25
CA GLY A 68 4.84 21.93 -11.32
C GLY A 68 5.40 20.59 -11.78
N VAL A 69 5.20 20.29 -13.06
CA VAL A 69 5.77 19.13 -13.73
C VAL A 69 7.26 19.42 -13.96
N ALA A 70 8.12 19.02 -13.01
CA ALA A 70 9.54 18.90 -13.29
C ALA A 70 9.73 17.69 -14.22
N GLY A 71 9.96 17.95 -15.50
CA GLY A 71 10.13 16.93 -16.51
C GLY A 71 11.42 16.13 -16.28
N ALA A 72 11.29 14.86 -15.89
CA ALA A 72 12.35 13.90 -16.15
C ALA A 72 12.26 13.50 -17.62
N GLN A 73 13.32 13.75 -18.39
CA GLN A 73 13.46 13.20 -19.73
C GLN A 73 13.64 11.69 -19.61
N TYR A 74 12.76 10.93 -20.27
CA TYR A 74 12.91 9.49 -20.46
C TYR A 74 12.67 9.20 -21.94
N ASP A 75 13.64 8.60 -22.59
CA ASP A 75 13.56 8.22 -24.01
C ASP A 75 12.57 7.05 -24.15
N ALA A 76 11.39 7.38 -24.67
CA ALA A 76 10.21 6.52 -24.70
C ALA A 76 10.21 5.50 -25.86
N GLU A 77 11.37 4.93 -26.23
CA GLU A 77 11.48 4.04 -27.39
C GLU A 77 11.23 2.55 -27.12
N SER A 78 10.77 2.16 -25.92
CA SER A 78 10.38 0.75 -25.65
C SER A 78 8.86 0.57 -25.67
N SER A 79 8.34 0.13 -26.82
CA SER A 79 6.92 -0.11 -27.11
C SER A 79 6.29 -1.31 -26.38
N ASP A 80 7.07 -2.11 -25.66
CA ASP A 80 6.60 -3.35 -25.00
C ASP A 80 6.28 -3.21 -23.51
N LEU A 81 6.55 -2.06 -22.90
CA LEU A 81 6.14 -1.80 -21.53
C LEU A 81 4.66 -1.42 -21.53
N LYS A 82 3.79 -2.44 -21.41
CA LYS A 82 2.34 -2.25 -21.23
C LYS A 82 1.99 -1.35 -20.04
N ASN A 83 2.92 -1.15 -19.10
CA ASN A 83 2.79 -0.34 -17.90
C ASN A 83 3.94 0.67 -17.83
N SER A 84 3.66 1.91 -17.44
CA SER A 84 4.72 2.88 -17.21
C SER A 84 5.45 2.55 -15.92
N PRO A 85 6.78 2.54 -15.91
CA PRO A 85 7.50 2.14 -14.72
C PRO A 85 7.36 3.15 -13.57
N LEU A 86 7.58 2.67 -12.37
CA LEU A 86 7.67 3.48 -11.16
C LEU A 86 9.06 4.11 -11.04
N PHE A 87 9.13 5.39 -10.71
CA PHE A 87 10.39 6.05 -10.38
C PHE A 87 10.35 6.50 -8.93
N TRP A 88 11.21 5.94 -8.07
CA TRP A 88 11.40 6.50 -6.73
C TRP A 88 12.19 7.80 -6.83
N GLU A 89 11.67 8.87 -6.23
CA GLU A 89 12.19 10.24 -6.40
C GLU A 89 12.88 10.77 -5.15
N ALA A 90 12.26 10.53 -4.00
CA ALA A 90 12.70 11.10 -2.72
C ALA A 90 12.26 10.19 -1.58
N PHE A 91 12.95 10.32 -0.46
CA PHE A 91 12.59 9.64 0.78
C PHE A 91 12.86 10.56 1.96
N SER A 92 12.24 10.24 3.09
CA SER A 92 12.63 10.79 4.38
C SER A 92 12.51 9.69 5.43
N SER A 93 13.55 9.54 6.22
CA SER A 93 13.64 8.55 7.28
C SER A 93 13.50 9.21 8.65
N GLU A 94 13.10 8.41 9.64
CA GLU A 94 13.14 8.79 11.05
C GLU A 94 12.43 10.10 11.41
N LEU A 95 11.27 10.34 10.80
CA LEU A 95 10.40 11.48 11.09
C LEU A 95 9.71 11.29 12.45
N GLY A 96 10.46 11.56 13.52
CA GLY A 96 9.97 11.61 14.90
C GLY A 96 9.69 13.05 15.36
N PRO A 97 9.22 13.23 16.60
CA PRO A 97 8.96 14.55 17.16
C PRO A 97 10.25 15.39 17.24
N SER A 98 10.10 16.70 17.17
CA SER A 98 11.17 17.68 17.42
C SER A 98 10.84 18.52 18.65
N ALA A 99 11.72 19.45 19.03
CA ALA A 99 11.49 20.32 20.19
C ALA A 99 10.18 21.13 20.10
N ASN A 100 9.73 21.46 18.89
CA ASN A 100 8.60 22.37 18.65
C ASN A 100 7.43 21.73 17.90
N LEU A 101 7.58 20.50 17.40
CA LEU A 101 6.59 19.85 16.55
C LEU A 101 6.39 18.40 16.97
N ASP A 102 5.14 17.97 17.05
CA ASP A 102 4.81 16.55 17.15
C ASP A 102 5.18 15.81 15.85
N ALA A 103 5.29 14.49 15.95
CA ALA A 103 5.74 13.65 14.84
C ALA A 103 4.80 13.71 13.62
N ASP A 104 3.49 13.85 13.83
CA ASP A 104 2.51 13.90 12.74
C ASP A 104 2.54 15.24 12.02
N THR A 105 2.69 16.35 12.75
CA THR A 105 2.86 17.67 12.15
C THR A 105 4.14 17.71 11.30
N ARG A 106 5.27 17.22 11.80
CA ARG A 106 6.52 17.15 11.04
C ARG A 106 6.40 16.25 9.80
N LEU A 107 5.69 15.13 9.90
CA LEU A 107 5.41 14.27 8.76
C LEU A 107 4.61 15.01 7.67
N LEU A 108 3.57 15.74 8.06
CA LEU A 108 2.73 16.52 7.13
C LEU A 108 3.50 17.68 6.48
N GLU A 109 4.36 18.37 7.24
CA GLU A 109 5.27 19.39 6.70
C GLU A 109 6.21 18.78 5.65
N THR A 110 6.82 17.63 5.95
CA THR A 110 7.69 16.93 5.00
C THR A 110 6.94 16.52 3.71
N ILE A 111 5.68 16.09 3.84
CA ILE A 111 4.82 15.78 2.68
C ILE A 111 4.56 17.04 1.84
N ASN A 112 4.31 18.18 2.49
CA ASN A 112 4.13 19.46 1.81
C ASN A 112 5.41 19.94 1.11
N ASP A 113 6.57 19.78 1.73
CA ASP A 113 7.88 20.11 1.15
C ASP A 113 8.16 19.26 -0.09
N LEU A 114 7.68 18.01 -0.08
CA LEU A 114 7.68 17.13 -1.25
C LEU A 114 6.54 17.43 -2.24
N GLY A 115 5.77 18.49 -2.08
CA GLY A 115 4.68 18.88 -3.00
C GLY A 115 3.43 18.01 -2.94
N GLY A 116 3.28 17.15 -1.93
CA GLY A 116 2.13 16.24 -1.83
C GLY A 116 2.12 15.14 -2.87
N ALA A 117 0.95 14.50 -3.02
CA ALA A 117 0.72 13.41 -3.97
C ALA A 117 -0.76 13.27 -4.31
N GLN A 118 -1.05 12.63 -5.46
CA GLN A 118 -2.41 12.23 -5.81
C GLN A 118 -2.84 10.97 -5.06
N ILE A 119 -1.89 10.11 -4.67
CA ILE A 119 -2.15 8.86 -3.95
C ILE A 119 -1.24 8.77 -2.72
N PHE A 120 -1.84 8.58 -1.54
CA PHE A 120 -1.15 8.30 -0.29
C PHE A 120 -1.42 6.86 0.13
N CYS A 121 -0.36 6.10 0.38
CA CYS A 121 -0.41 4.70 0.77
C CYS A 121 0.12 4.56 2.20
N LEU A 122 -0.74 4.23 3.17
CA LEU A 122 -0.35 4.06 4.57
C LEU A 122 -0.19 2.58 4.88
N ASP A 123 0.85 2.19 5.62
CA ASP A 123 1.09 0.79 6.02
C ASP A 123 0.41 0.36 7.34
N ALA A 124 -0.75 0.96 7.60
CA ALA A 124 -1.54 0.74 8.78
C ALA A 124 -3.03 0.70 8.44
N PRO A 125 -3.85 -0.04 9.22
CA PRO A 125 -5.28 -0.13 9.00
C PRO A 125 -5.96 1.24 8.93
N LEU A 126 -6.77 1.45 7.88
CA LEU A 126 -7.62 2.63 7.71
C LEU A 126 -9.09 2.35 8.02
N THR A 127 -9.39 1.16 8.53
CA THR A 127 -10.71 0.74 8.98
C THR A 127 -10.62 0.06 10.35
N PHE A 128 -11.68 0.20 11.13
CA PHE A 128 -11.83 -0.50 12.40
C PHE A 128 -12.50 -1.86 12.19
N PRO A 129 -12.24 -2.84 13.08
CA PRO A 129 -13.05 -4.05 13.16
C PRO A 129 -14.53 -3.73 13.35
N VAL A 130 -15.41 -4.46 12.67
CA VAL A 130 -16.86 -4.20 12.67
C VAL A 130 -17.46 -4.19 14.08
N CYS A 131 -16.98 -5.05 14.98
CA CYS A 131 -17.51 -5.09 16.35
C CYS A 131 -17.07 -3.90 17.21
N THR A 132 -15.98 -3.19 16.86
CA THR A 132 -15.49 -2.03 17.61
C THR A 132 -16.39 -0.81 17.41
N ILE A 133 -17.04 -0.70 16.25
CA ILE A 133 -17.95 0.40 15.90
C ILE A 133 -19.43 0.00 15.97
N CYS A 134 -19.73 -1.24 16.39
CA CYS A 134 -21.08 -1.76 16.45
C CYS A 134 -21.85 -1.17 17.64
N SER A 135 -23.07 -0.68 17.39
CA SER A 135 -23.98 -0.14 18.41
C SER A 135 -25.06 -1.13 18.84
N ARG A 136 -25.11 -2.34 18.27
CA ARG A 136 -26.11 -3.36 18.56
C ARG A 136 -25.81 -4.07 19.88
N ALA A 137 -26.85 -4.54 20.57
CA ALA A 137 -26.69 -5.43 21.72
C ALA A 137 -26.04 -6.76 21.28
N CYS A 138 -24.80 -7.01 21.71
CA CYS A 138 -24.02 -8.15 21.26
C CYS A 138 -24.51 -9.45 21.91
N ARG A 139 -24.91 -10.43 21.09
CA ARG A 139 -25.29 -11.80 21.50
C ARG A 139 -24.14 -12.80 21.42
N GLY A 140 -22.92 -12.34 21.14
CA GLY A 140 -21.74 -13.16 20.86
C GLY A 140 -21.47 -13.35 19.37
N VAL A 141 -20.25 -13.82 19.06
CA VAL A 141 -19.71 -13.94 17.68
C VAL A 141 -20.54 -14.91 16.84
N THR A 142 -20.85 -16.09 17.36
CA THR A 142 -21.59 -17.15 16.66
C THR A 142 -23.00 -16.75 16.22
N PHE A 143 -23.64 -15.83 16.95
CA PHE A 143 -25.00 -15.36 16.66
C PHE A 143 -25.02 -13.95 16.04
N CYS A 144 -23.87 -13.46 15.59
CA CYS A 144 -23.76 -12.12 15.06
C CYS A 144 -24.45 -12.01 13.69
N PRO A 145 -25.39 -11.07 13.50
CA PRO A 145 -26.04 -10.88 12.21
C PRO A 145 -25.19 -10.08 11.22
N GLU A 146 -24.03 -9.55 11.62
CA GLU A 146 -23.17 -8.78 10.73
C GLU A 146 -22.52 -9.66 9.67
N ASN A 147 -22.67 -9.29 8.39
CA ASN A 147 -22.17 -10.06 7.25
C ASN A 147 -20.67 -10.35 7.37
N GLN A 148 -19.87 -9.35 7.75
CA GLN A 148 -18.42 -9.54 7.92
C GLN A 148 -18.09 -10.59 8.98
N VAL A 149 -18.80 -10.60 10.11
CA VAL A 149 -18.57 -11.59 11.17
C VAL A 149 -18.98 -12.97 10.71
N ARG A 150 -20.10 -13.09 9.99
CA ARG A 150 -20.53 -14.36 9.40
C ARG A 150 -19.53 -14.91 8.39
N GLU A 151 -18.97 -14.06 7.52
CA GLU A 151 -17.93 -14.47 6.57
C GLU A 151 -16.65 -14.86 7.30
N MET A 152 -16.23 -14.16 8.36
CA MET A 152 -15.08 -14.58 9.18
C MET A 152 -15.29 -15.98 9.78
N ILE A 153 -16.49 -16.27 10.29
CA ILE A 153 -16.83 -17.59 10.83
C ILE A 153 -16.77 -18.64 9.72
N LYS A 154 -17.35 -18.37 8.55
CA LYS A 154 -17.32 -19.27 7.40
C LYS A 154 -15.87 -19.57 6.98
N LEU A 155 -15.02 -18.56 6.86
CA LEU A 155 -13.60 -18.74 6.54
C LEU A 155 -12.88 -19.66 7.55
N TRP A 156 -13.21 -19.54 8.84
CA TRP A 156 -12.67 -20.36 9.92
C TRP A 156 -13.22 -21.79 9.91
N GLU A 157 -14.51 -21.98 9.63
CA GLU A 157 -15.13 -23.30 9.49
C GLU A 157 -14.50 -24.08 8.32
N GLU A 158 -14.33 -23.42 7.17
CA GLU A 158 -13.68 -24.03 6.01
C GLU A 158 -12.20 -24.37 6.30
N GLU A 159 -11.48 -23.53 7.05
CA GLU A 159 -10.07 -23.82 7.43
C GLU A 159 -9.96 -25.06 8.30
N LYS A 160 -10.90 -25.26 9.24
CA LYS A 160 -10.94 -26.45 10.10
C LYS A 160 -11.14 -27.76 9.34
N GLU A 161 -11.84 -27.71 8.21
CA GLU A 161 -12.08 -28.90 7.39
C GLU A 161 -10.83 -29.32 6.60
N HIS A 162 -10.03 -28.34 6.16
CA HIS A 162 -8.88 -28.59 5.28
C HIS A 162 -7.56 -28.82 6.03
N GLU A 163 -7.31 -28.09 7.11
CA GLU A 163 -6.08 -28.23 7.88
C GLU A 163 -6.42 -28.71 9.29
N ALA A 164 -5.88 -29.87 9.70
CA ALA A 164 -5.94 -30.34 11.10
C ALA A 164 -5.19 -29.43 12.10
N ARG A 165 -4.78 -28.23 11.66
CA ARG A 165 -4.19 -27.19 12.50
C ARG A 165 -5.26 -26.55 13.37
N ARG A 166 -4.84 -26.08 14.54
CA ARG A 166 -5.69 -25.36 15.50
C ARG A 166 -6.02 -23.97 14.96
N SER A 167 -6.91 -23.88 13.97
CA SER A 167 -7.42 -22.60 13.50
C SER A 167 -8.10 -21.87 14.66
N ARG A 168 -7.58 -20.69 15.00
CA ARG A 168 -8.10 -19.85 16.09
C ARG A 168 -9.42 -19.24 15.64
N MET A 169 -10.43 -19.32 16.49
CA MET A 169 -11.71 -18.65 16.25
C MET A 169 -11.47 -17.15 16.01
N PRO A 170 -12.06 -16.55 14.97
CA PRO A 170 -11.88 -15.13 14.67
C PRO A 170 -12.30 -14.25 15.83
N VAL A 171 -11.61 -13.12 15.99
CA VAL A 171 -11.82 -12.17 17.07
C VAL A 171 -12.28 -10.83 16.48
N PRO A 172 -13.58 -10.70 16.11
CA PRO A 172 -14.06 -9.58 15.28
C PRO A 172 -14.06 -8.21 15.98
N HIS A 173 -13.71 -8.15 17.27
CA HIS A 173 -13.49 -6.89 17.99
C HIS A 173 -12.04 -6.39 17.91
N THR A 174 -11.11 -7.23 17.41
CA THR A 174 -9.71 -6.84 17.13
C THR A 174 -9.29 -7.07 15.68
N GLU A 175 -9.97 -7.97 14.96
CA GLU A 175 -9.67 -8.39 13.58
C GLU A 175 -10.78 -7.95 12.62
N ARG A 176 -10.40 -7.52 11.42
CA ARG A 176 -11.34 -7.29 10.32
C ARG A 176 -11.45 -8.56 9.48
N LEU A 177 -12.44 -8.59 8.60
CA LEU A 177 -12.57 -9.66 7.60
C LEU A 177 -11.30 -9.81 6.74
N PHE A 178 -10.61 -8.69 6.46
CA PHE A 178 -9.35 -8.70 5.73
C PHE A 178 -8.27 -9.55 6.40
N GLU A 179 -8.01 -9.39 7.71
CA GLU A 179 -6.98 -10.20 8.38
C GLU A 179 -7.35 -11.68 8.41
N ALA A 180 -8.61 -12.01 8.66
CA ALA A 180 -9.08 -13.40 8.64
C ALA A 180 -8.89 -14.03 7.24
N TYR A 181 -9.28 -13.30 6.19
CA TYR A 181 -9.07 -13.71 4.81
C TYR A 181 -7.59 -13.86 4.46
N ALA A 182 -6.79 -12.82 4.75
CA ALA A 182 -5.38 -12.77 4.39
C ALA A 182 -4.57 -13.85 5.09
N ARG A 183 -4.90 -14.16 6.36
CA ARG A 183 -4.27 -15.25 7.10
C ARG A 183 -4.52 -16.58 6.42
N ARG A 184 -5.79 -16.95 6.21
CA ARG A 184 -6.12 -18.20 5.51
C ARG A 184 -5.45 -18.28 4.13
N ARG A 185 -5.42 -17.15 3.40
CA ARG A 185 -4.98 -17.11 2.01
C ARG A 185 -3.47 -17.09 1.83
N TYR A 186 -2.75 -16.40 2.71
CA TYR A 186 -1.36 -16.01 2.45
C TYR A 186 -0.39 -16.41 3.56
N ASP A 187 -0.87 -16.86 4.73
CA ASP A 187 0.01 -17.12 5.87
C ASP A 187 1.04 -18.22 5.56
N HIS A 188 0.68 -19.18 4.71
CA HIS A 188 1.57 -20.26 4.24
C HIS A 188 2.63 -19.82 3.22
N LEU A 189 2.54 -18.59 2.66
CA LEU A 189 3.46 -18.12 1.61
C LEU A 189 4.79 -17.61 2.16
N GLY A 190 4.90 -17.41 3.47
CA GLY A 190 6.17 -17.08 4.10
C GLY A 190 7.07 -18.31 4.15
N ALA A 191 8.18 -18.25 3.44
CA ALA A 191 9.11 -19.36 3.42
C ALA A 191 9.93 -19.38 4.72
N GLY A 192 9.61 -20.36 5.57
CA GLY A 192 10.20 -20.51 6.90
C GLY A 192 9.38 -19.92 8.06
N GLY A 193 8.20 -19.34 7.80
CA GLY A 193 7.30 -18.82 8.84
C GLY A 193 6.07 -18.10 8.28
N SER A 194 5.06 -17.91 9.13
CA SER A 194 3.84 -17.14 8.83
C SER A 194 4.17 -15.73 8.32
N ILE A 195 3.47 -15.24 7.28
CA ILE A 195 3.41 -13.79 7.04
C ILE A 195 2.67 -13.23 8.24
N ASP A 196 3.40 -12.73 9.23
CA ASP A 196 2.80 -12.23 10.47
C ASP A 196 1.87 -11.06 10.15
N LEU A 197 0.57 -11.42 10.09
CA LEU A 197 -0.59 -10.60 9.82
C LEU A 197 -1.26 -10.34 11.18
N GLU A 198 -0.72 -9.34 11.87
CA GLU A 198 -1.26 -8.87 13.12
C GLU A 198 -2.69 -8.34 12.95
N SER A 199 -3.55 -8.59 13.95
CA SER A 199 -4.90 -8.02 14.02
C SER A 199 -4.87 -6.49 14.00
N ALA A 200 -5.85 -5.85 13.34
CA ALA A 200 -5.90 -4.38 13.22
C ALA A 200 -5.86 -3.62 14.55
N LEU A 201 -6.39 -4.22 15.62
CA LEU A 201 -6.32 -3.69 16.98
C LEU A 201 -5.51 -4.61 17.93
N SER A 202 -4.43 -5.22 17.44
CA SER A 202 -3.40 -5.84 18.30
C SER A 202 -2.73 -4.79 19.19
N SER A 203 -1.94 -5.22 20.18
CA SER A 203 -1.18 -4.30 21.05
C SER A 203 -0.26 -3.37 20.26
N ASN A 204 0.31 -3.84 19.14
CA ASN A 204 1.22 -3.04 18.33
C ASN A 204 0.49 -2.26 17.22
N LYS A 205 -0.58 -2.83 16.64
CA LYS A 205 -1.32 -2.21 15.52
C LYS A 205 -2.43 -1.26 15.96
N ALA A 206 -3.07 -1.44 17.11
CA ALA A 206 -4.10 -0.51 17.59
C ALA A 206 -3.66 0.98 17.61
N PRO A 207 -2.49 1.34 18.18
CA PRO A 207 -2.02 2.73 18.13
C PRO A 207 -1.71 3.21 16.70
N LEU A 208 -1.19 2.31 15.84
CA LEU A 208 -0.92 2.61 14.43
C LEU A 208 -2.20 2.89 13.65
N THR A 209 -3.25 2.09 13.86
CA THR A 209 -4.58 2.27 13.29
C THR A 209 -5.15 3.63 13.69
N ALA A 210 -5.11 3.99 14.97
CA ALA A 210 -5.58 5.29 15.45
C ALA A 210 -4.81 6.46 14.79
N ARG A 211 -3.48 6.34 14.70
CA ARG A 211 -2.62 7.33 14.04
C ARG A 211 -2.89 7.43 12.54
N ALA A 212 -3.08 6.31 11.84
CA ALA A 212 -3.40 6.27 10.42
C ALA A 212 -4.75 6.95 10.12
N HIS A 213 -5.77 6.73 10.96
CA HIS A 213 -7.04 7.45 10.87
C HIS A 213 -6.88 8.96 11.10
N HIS A 214 -6.02 9.39 12.04
CA HIS A 214 -5.71 10.81 12.24
C HIS A 214 -5.04 11.41 11.00
N LEU A 215 -3.98 10.78 10.51
CA LEU A 215 -3.22 11.20 9.33
C LEU A 215 -4.11 11.25 8.08
N ALA A 216 -4.93 10.23 7.85
CA ALA A 216 -5.84 10.20 6.70
C ALA A 216 -6.81 11.39 6.69
N ARG A 217 -7.37 11.77 7.85
CA ARG A 217 -8.23 12.96 7.96
C ARG A 217 -7.47 14.26 7.66
N ARG A 218 -6.24 14.39 8.18
CA ARG A 218 -5.40 15.56 7.94
C ARG A 218 -4.97 15.68 6.48
N LEU A 219 -4.54 14.57 5.87
CA LEU A 219 -4.20 14.49 4.45
C LEU A 219 -5.40 14.84 3.58
N LYS A 220 -6.60 14.35 3.90
CA LYS A 220 -7.82 14.68 3.14
C LYS A 220 -8.20 16.15 3.26
N ALA A 221 -7.97 16.77 4.40
CA ALA A 221 -8.20 18.21 4.60
C ALA A 221 -7.22 19.07 3.77
N ILE A 222 -5.96 18.65 3.66
CA ILE A 222 -4.91 19.36 2.89
C ILE A 222 -5.03 19.08 1.38
N TYR A 223 -5.35 17.84 1.02
CA TYR A 223 -5.45 17.33 -0.34
C TYR A 223 -6.83 16.68 -0.59
N PRO A 224 -7.90 17.49 -0.81
CA PRO A 224 -9.28 16.99 -0.91
C PRO A 224 -9.50 15.94 -2.00
N ASN A 225 -8.75 16.02 -3.10
CA ASN A 225 -8.86 15.11 -4.24
C ASN A 225 -7.92 13.91 -4.16
N ALA A 226 -7.03 13.85 -3.16
CA ALA A 226 -6.12 12.74 -3.02
C ALA A 226 -6.87 11.45 -2.64
N ILE A 227 -6.35 10.35 -3.14
CA ILE A 227 -6.75 9.00 -2.77
C ILE A 227 -5.87 8.57 -1.61
N ILE A 228 -6.49 8.05 -0.55
CA ILE A 228 -5.79 7.58 0.63
C ILE A 228 -6.14 6.10 0.79
N VAL A 229 -5.14 5.24 0.63
CA VAL A 229 -5.31 3.78 0.65
C VAL A 229 -4.47 3.15 1.74
N GLU A 230 -4.90 1.96 2.13
CA GLU A 230 -4.17 1.12 3.05
C GLU A 230 -3.27 0.15 2.27
N THR A 231 -2.11 -0.15 2.83
CA THR A 231 -1.20 -1.13 2.28
C THR A 231 -0.70 -2.06 3.37
N HIS A 232 -0.38 -3.29 2.98
CA HIS A 232 0.33 -4.22 3.84
C HIS A 232 1.69 -4.52 3.20
N PRO A 233 2.74 -3.71 3.47
CA PRO A 233 3.99 -3.74 2.70
C PRO A 233 4.62 -5.12 2.62
N TRP A 234 4.52 -5.92 3.67
CA TRP A 234 5.07 -7.26 3.67
C TRP A 234 4.30 -8.23 2.79
N LEU A 235 2.98 -8.10 2.75
CA LEU A 235 2.15 -8.89 1.83
C LEU A 235 2.40 -8.42 0.40
N ALA A 236 2.40 -7.11 0.18
CA ALA A 236 2.73 -6.52 -1.12
C ALA A 236 4.14 -6.95 -1.60
N ALA A 237 5.14 -6.99 -0.73
CA ALA A 237 6.48 -7.44 -1.08
C ALA A 237 6.50 -8.91 -1.55
N VAL A 238 5.68 -9.78 -0.96
CA VAL A 238 5.52 -11.18 -1.44
C VAL A 238 4.94 -11.18 -2.86
N GLY A 239 3.91 -10.37 -3.11
CA GLY A 239 3.29 -10.31 -4.43
C GLY A 239 4.21 -9.74 -5.49
N TRP A 240 4.97 -8.69 -5.16
CA TRP A 240 5.99 -8.14 -6.04
C TRP A 240 7.15 -9.10 -6.26
N ALA A 241 7.53 -9.88 -5.25
CA ALA A 241 8.51 -10.95 -5.38
C ALA A 241 8.04 -12.03 -6.37
N LEU A 242 6.79 -12.49 -6.26
CA LEU A 242 6.19 -13.41 -7.23
C LEU A 242 6.21 -12.82 -8.64
N HIS A 243 5.78 -11.56 -8.79
CA HIS A 243 5.70 -10.87 -10.07
C HIS A 243 7.06 -10.77 -10.78
N CYS A 244 8.15 -10.52 -10.04
CA CYS A 244 9.49 -10.39 -10.62
C CYS A 244 10.34 -11.67 -10.55
N GLY A 245 9.76 -12.80 -10.13
CA GLY A 245 10.47 -14.08 -10.00
C GLY A 245 11.57 -14.06 -8.91
N PHE A 246 11.40 -13.23 -7.88
CA PHE A 246 12.22 -13.27 -6.68
C PHE A 246 11.83 -14.49 -5.83
N ARG A 247 12.81 -15.18 -5.25
CA ARG A 247 12.54 -16.44 -4.56
C ARG A 247 11.88 -16.16 -3.20
N LEU A 248 10.78 -16.85 -2.93
CA LEU A 248 9.99 -16.64 -1.71
C LEU A 248 10.74 -17.00 -0.42
N ASN A 249 11.75 -17.88 -0.49
CA ASN A 249 12.64 -18.21 0.64
C ASN A 249 13.36 -17.01 1.26
N HIS A 250 13.51 -15.91 0.53
CA HIS A 250 14.13 -14.69 1.05
C HIS A 250 13.10 -13.65 1.54
N VAL A 251 11.81 -13.88 1.34
CA VAL A 251 10.77 -12.90 1.72
C VAL A 251 10.64 -12.78 3.24
N GLY A 252 10.80 -13.88 3.98
CA GLY A 252 10.83 -13.85 5.45
C GLY A 252 12.01 -13.06 6.02
N GLU A 253 13.11 -12.97 5.25
CA GLU A 253 14.30 -12.22 5.64
C GLU A 253 14.10 -10.71 5.50
N LEU A 254 13.18 -10.23 4.66
CA LEU A 254 13.00 -8.80 4.36
C LEU A 254 12.78 -7.90 5.60
N ARG A 255 12.23 -8.46 6.68
CA ARG A 255 12.01 -7.75 7.96
C ARG A 255 13.24 -7.72 8.87
N GLN A 256 14.22 -8.58 8.63
CA GLN A 256 15.40 -8.70 9.47
C GLN A 256 16.36 -7.53 9.22
N PRO A 257 17.12 -7.07 10.23
CA PRO A 257 18.08 -5.99 10.05
C PRO A 257 19.18 -6.36 9.05
N ASP A 258 19.97 -7.39 9.37
CA ASP A 258 21.20 -7.74 8.63
C ASP A 258 20.91 -8.58 7.38
N SER A 259 20.27 -9.75 7.54
CA SER A 259 19.92 -10.62 6.40
C SER A 259 18.89 -9.96 5.48
N GLY A 260 18.01 -9.14 6.05
CA GLY A 260 17.00 -8.42 5.27
C GLY A 260 17.59 -7.36 4.37
N ARG A 261 18.75 -6.77 4.70
CA ARG A 261 19.43 -5.83 3.79
C ARG A 261 19.72 -6.47 2.43
N ILE A 262 20.29 -7.68 2.46
CA ILE A 262 20.62 -8.44 1.25
C ILE A 262 19.35 -8.84 0.50
N ALA A 263 18.33 -9.34 1.21
CA ALA A 263 17.06 -9.73 0.61
C ALA A 263 16.33 -8.54 -0.04
N ARG A 264 16.29 -7.38 0.63
CA ARG A 264 15.68 -6.14 0.12
C ARG A 264 16.43 -5.64 -1.12
N ALA A 265 17.77 -5.57 -1.07
CA ALA A 265 18.58 -5.20 -2.23
C ALA A 265 18.36 -6.16 -3.42
N GLY A 266 18.28 -7.47 -3.15
CA GLY A 266 18.00 -8.48 -4.17
C GLY A 266 16.63 -8.32 -4.82
N LEU A 267 15.58 -8.04 -4.03
CA LEU A 267 14.25 -7.78 -4.53
C LEU A 267 14.19 -6.49 -5.35
N LEU A 268 14.75 -5.39 -4.85
CA LEU A 268 14.85 -4.12 -5.59
C LEU A 268 15.58 -4.30 -6.93
N LYS A 269 16.65 -5.11 -6.96
CA LYS A 269 17.37 -5.42 -8.20
C LYS A 269 16.50 -6.22 -9.18
N LYS A 270 15.70 -7.17 -8.71
CA LYS A 270 14.76 -7.92 -9.56
C LYS A 270 13.68 -7.00 -10.13
N LEU A 271 13.14 -6.08 -9.35
CA LEU A 271 12.16 -5.10 -9.82
C LEU A 271 12.71 -4.20 -10.92
N GLU A 272 13.97 -3.77 -10.79
CA GLU A 272 14.69 -2.99 -11.81
C GLU A 272 14.91 -3.82 -13.10
N LEU A 273 15.37 -5.07 -12.97
CA LEU A 273 15.57 -5.97 -14.10
C LEU A 273 14.28 -6.31 -14.84
N SER A 274 13.17 -6.43 -14.10
CA SER A 274 11.82 -6.61 -14.65
C SER A 274 11.20 -5.34 -15.21
N LYS A 275 11.92 -4.20 -15.17
CA LYS A 275 11.47 -2.88 -15.66
C LYS A 275 10.18 -2.38 -14.98
N ILE A 276 9.98 -2.76 -13.73
CA ILE A 276 8.80 -2.40 -12.92
C ILE A 276 9.06 -1.08 -12.20
N ALA A 277 10.22 -0.98 -11.56
CA ALA A 277 10.63 0.19 -10.80
C ALA A 277 12.08 0.54 -11.13
N PHE A 278 12.34 1.84 -11.35
CA PHE A 278 13.64 2.38 -11.67
C PHE A 278 14.06 3.44 -10.64
N ARG A 279 15.36 3.67 -10.63
CA ARG A 279 15.97 4.87 -10.07
C ARG A 279 15.50 6.07 -10.89
N SER A 280 15.09 7.15 -10.24
CA SER A 280 15.04 8.43 -10.95
C SER A 280 16.46 8.79 -11.38
N ALA A 281 16.66 9.09 -12.67
CA ALA A 281 17.98 9.36 -13.26
C ALA A 281 18.69 10.58 -12.64
N SER A 282 18.00 11.33 -11.78
CA SER A 282 18.44 12.66 -11.38
C SER A 282 19.35 12.71 -10.16
N PHE A 283 19.21 11.96 -9.04
CA PHE A 283 19.96 12.43 -7.85
C PHE A 283 20.40 11.51 -6.71
N MET A 284 20.14 10.21 -6.59
CA MET A 284 20.73 9.46 -5.45
C MET A 284 21.03 7.99 -5.76
N GLU A 285 22.32 7.68 -6.02
CA GLU A 285 22.82 6.30 -5.84
C GLU A 285 22.47 5.79 -4.43
N ASP A 286 22.47 6.70 -3.46
CA ASP A 286 22.11 6.45 -2.06
C ASP A 286 20.67 5.96 -1.89
N LEU A 287 19.71 6.34 -2.73
CA LEU A 287 18.31 5.99 -2.51
C LEU A 287 18.11 4.47 -2.46
N PHE A 288 18.69 3.70 -3.39
CA PHE A 288 18.54 2.24 -3.36
C PHE A 288 19.26 1.61 -2.18
N LEU A 289 20.40 2.18 -1.79
CA LEU A 289 21.14 1.75 -0.61
C LEU A 289 20.25 1.95 0.63
N GLU A 290 19.68 3.13 0.79
CA GLU A 290 18.78 3.52 1.87
C GLU A 290 17.51 2.68 1.90
N LEU A 291 16.89 2.45 0.73
CA LEU A 291 15.75 1.54 0.58
C LEU A 291 16.09 0.11 1.01
N SER A 292 17.34 -0.34 0.80
CA SER A 292 17.77 -1.67 1.23
C SER A 292 18.25 -1.71 2.68
N ASP A 293 18.77 -0.59 3.21
CA ASP A 293 19.41 -0.54 4.51
C ASP A 293 18.37 -0.36 5.63
N HIS A 294 17.32 0.41 5.37
CA HIS A 294 16.29 0.73 6.37
C HIS A 294 14.96 0.02 6.09
N VAL A 295 14.52 -0.79 7.04
CA VAL A 295 13.30 -1.60 6.93
C VAL A 295 12.04 -0.75 6.80
N GLU A 296 12.00 0.41 7.46
CA GLU A 296 10.89 1.35 7.44
C GLU A 296 10.80 2.09 6.10
N ILE A 297 11.94 2.50 5.54
CA ILE A 297 11.98 3.15 4.22
C ILE A 297 11.60 2.15 3.14
N PHE A 298 12.08 0.90 3.24
CA PHE A 298 11.66 -0.18 2.38
C PHE A 298 10.15 -0.41 2.41
N ALA A 299 9.57 -0.48 3.61
CA ALA A 299 8.12 -0.64 3.78
C ALA A 299 7.35 0.52 3.11
N ALA A 300 7.80 1.76 3.28
CA ALA A 300 7.24 2.92 2.61
C ALA A 300 7.39 2.84 1.07
N ALA A 301 8.52 2.36 0.54
CA ALA A 301 8.70 2.18 -0.91
C ALA A 301 7.75 1.14 -1.49
N ILE A 302 7.56 0.01 -0.80
CA ILE A 302 6.62 -1.03 -1.21
C ILE A 302 5.16 -0.55 -1.10
N ALA A 303 4.84 0.28 -0.10
CA ALA A 303 3.54 0.95 -0.01
C ALA A 303 3.31 1.87 -1.23
N ALA A 304 4.29 2.71 -1.58
CA ALA A 304 4.21 3.56 -2.78
C ALA A 304 4.06 2.74 -4.07
N MET A 305 4.78 1.62 -4.15
CA MET A 305 4.69 0.69 -5.27
C MET A 305 3.31 0.04 -5.38
N SER A 306 2.62 -0.20 -4.26
CA SER A 306 1.24 -0.69 -4.28
C SER A 306 0.28 0.35 -4.87
N GLY A 307 0.45 1.63 -4.53
CA GLY A 307 -0.30 2.73 -5.15
C GLY A 307 -0.04 2.85 -6.66
N TRP A 308 1.22 2.66 -7.10
CA TRP A 308 1.54 2.55 -8.52
C TRP A 308 0.87 1.34 -9.19
N GLY A 309 0.89 0.19 -8.52
CA GLY A 309 0.25 -1.04 -8.98
C GLY A 309 -1.25 -0.87 -9.15
N LEU A 310 -1.90 -0.10 -8.26
CA LEU A 310 -3.32 0.26 -8.41
C LEU A 310 -3.58 0.99 -9.73
N VAL A 311 -2.79 2.00 -10.07
CA VAL A 311 -2.99 2.80 -11.29
C VAL A 311 -2.76 1.98 -12.56
N ASN A 312 -1.83 1.02 -12.50
CA ASN A 312 -1.45 0.16 -13.63
C ASN A 312 -2.26 -1.15 -13.70
N GLY A 313 -3.23 -1.37 -12.81
CA GLY A 313 -4.00 -2.61 -12.81
C GLY A 313 -3.19 -3.85 -12.42
N LEU A 314 -2.16 -3.68 -11.60
CA LEU A 314 -1.31 -4.73 -11.04
C LEU A 314 -1.62 -5.02 -9.57
N CYS A 315 -2.32 -4.12 -8.89
CA CYS A 315 -2.90 -4.39 -7.57
C CYS A 315 -4.42 -4.42 -7.67
N ASP A 316 -4.99 -5.43 -7.02
CA ASP A 316 -6.43 -5.55 -6.84
C ASP A 316 -6.87 -4.94 -5.52
N ILE A 317 -8.11 -4.44 -5.54
CA ILE A 317 -8.91 -4.19 -4.35
C ILE A 317 -9.97 -5.28 -4.34
N GLN A 318 -9.93 -6.11 -3.31
CA GLN A 318 -10.93 -7.16 -3.15
C GLN A 318 -12.25 -6.51 -2.70
N PRO A 319 -13.31 -6.57 -3.53
CA PRO A 319 -14.58 -5.87 -3.27
C PRO A 319 -15.25 -6.34 -1.98
N VAL A 320 -14.95 -7.57 -1.54
CA VAL A 320 -15.46 -8.15 -0.29
C VAL A 320 -15.12 -7.32 0.95
N PHE A 321 -14.12 -6.42 0.85
CA PHE A 321 -13.72 -5.52 1.93
C PHE A 321 -14.34 -4.11 1.83
N VAL A 322 -15.09 -3.80 0.78
CA VAL A 322 -15.52 -2.43 0.43
C VAL A 322 -16.88 -2.07 1.04
N ASP A 323 -17.67 -3.03 1.52
CA ASP A 323 -19.04 -2.76 1.99
C ASP A 323 -19.12 -2.43 3.50
N GLN A 324 -18.61 -1.26 3.90
CA GLN A 324 -18.53 -0.88 5.33
C GLN A 324 -18.97 0.54 5.70
N GLY A 325 -19.87 1.19 4.97
CA GLY A 325 -20.44 2.47 5.41
C GLY A 325 -19.41 3.56 5.72
N LEU A 326 -18.25 3.52 5.06
CA LEU A 326 -17.15 4.47 5.26
C LEU A 326 -17.52 5.82 4.64
N ALA A 327 -17.06 6.90 5.29
CA ALA A 327 -17.25 8.26 4.78
C ALA A 327 -16.59 8.48 3.40
N ASP A 328 -15.56 7.70 3.09
CA ASP A 328 -14.94 7.63 1.77
C ASP A 328 -14.88 6.16 1.31
N PRO A 329 -15.54 5.79 0.19
CA PRO A 329 -15.55 4.41 -0.30
C PRO A 329 -14.16 3.89 -0.70
N LEU A 330 -13.16 4.77 -0.84
CA LEU A 330 -11.77 4.40 -1.16
C LEU A 330 -10.88 4.23 0.08
N GLN A 331 -11.32 4.70 1.24
CA GLN A 331 -10.58 4.58 2.49
C GLN A 331 -10.65 3.11 2.97
N GLY A 332 -9.52 2.52 3.39
CA GLY A 332 -9.52 1.14 3.93
C GLY A 332 -9.23 0.03 2.92
N TRP A 333 -8.91 0.36 1.68
CA TRP A 333 -8.59 -0.63 0.67
C TRP A 333 -7.20 -1.20 0.89
N ALA A 334 -7.11 -2.42 1.41
CA ALA A 334 -5.86 -3.15 1.44
C ALA A 334 -5.47 -3.54 0.01
N LEU A 335 -4.45 -2.88 -0.54
CA LEU A 335 -3.94 -3.19 -1.87
C LEU A 335 -3.13 -4.50 -1.85
N VAL A 336 -3.50 -5.42 -2.73
CA VAL A 336 -2.82 -6.71 -2.89
C VAL A 336 -2.38 -6.88 -4.35
N PRO A 337 -1.09 -7.10 -4.65
CA PRO A 337 -0.65 -7.45 -6.00
C PRO A 337 -1.41 -8.65 -6.58
N ARG A 338 -1.80 -8.56 -7.86
CA ARG A 338 -2.66 -9.55 -8.55
C ARG A 338 -2.09 -10.96 -8.51
N GLU A 339 -0.77 -11.08 -8.56
CA GLU A 339 -0.08 -12.36 -8.56
C GLU A 339 -0.40 -13.17 -7.31
N LEU A 340 -0.58 -12.50 -6.16
CA LEU A 340 -1.01 -13.17 -4.93
C LEU A 340 -2.45 -13.69 -5.02
N ALA A 341 -3.34 -12.92 -5.63
CA ALA A 341 -4.74 -13.32 -5.78
C ALA A 341 -4.83 -14.63 -6.59
N THR A 342 -4.02 -14.76 -7.64
CA THR A 342 -3.96 -15.94 -8.50
C THR A 342 -3.21 -17.12 -7.89
N TYR A 343 -2.21 -16.89 -7.03
CA TYR A 343 -1.27 -17.93 -6.63
C TYR A 343 -1.91 -19.11 -5.89
N GLY A 344 -2.82 -18.88 -4.95
CA GLY A 344 -3.28 -19.98 -4.09
C GLY A 344 -4.56 -20.70 -4.55
N TRP A 345 -5.04 -20.55 -5.79
CA TRP A 345 -6.20 -21.33 -6.27
C TRP A 345 -5.79 -22.68 -6.92
N GLY A 346 -4.49 -22.99 -6.95
CA GLY A 346 -3.94 -24.08 -7.76
C GLY A 346 -3.26 -25.24 -7.03
N HIS A 347 -3.37 -25.37 -5.70
CA HIS A 347 -2.76 -26.46 -4.96
C HIS A 347 -3.72 -27.11 -3.97
#